data_AF-A0A7V7T3C8-F1
#
_entry.id   AF-A0A7V7T3C8-F1
#
_cell.length_a   1.000
_cell.length_b   1.000
_cell.length_c   1.000
_cell.angle_alpha   90.00
_cell.angle_beta   90.00
_cell.angle_gamma   90.00
#
_symmetry.space_group_name_H-M   'P 1'
#
loop_
_entity.id
_entity.type
_entity.pdbx_description
1 polymer ?
#
loop_
_entity_poly.entity_id
_entity_poly.type
_entity_poly.pdbx_seq_one_letter_code
_entity_poly.pdbx_strand_id
1 'polypeptide(L)'
;MKNHKKTIILVVILFLTACQHRVLNQSDASLYYNGNIITMQGEVPQMVEALVEKQGNIAFVGDLKAAEKQFSQAHRVDLQGRTLLPGFIDPHSHFGMVSNTMGQVNLNSPPVGSVTSIEDILSAIKAYKAEHNIADGEWIFGWGYDESQLQEQRHPNKREIDQVLSKNPVYLQHTSGHMGVANSMALERMQVTAETPNPEGGNIDRISGTNEPNGLVQETAMYPFVGNMLQILASHQAQYFEQTQDYYAKNGVTTAQDGMTDRNALAFFQSQADVGKLKIDLVALAGFSDLDDNLNDNDLRFKTYQNGFKVQGTKIIADGSPQGKTAYFTQPYLTDGAGCDHDCKGLPSLSQGALNDLFVTAYAQ
;
A
#
# COMPACT_ATOMS: atom_id res chain seq x y z
N MET A 1 -83.74 -24.64 -2.01
CA MET A 1 -82.88 -23.45 -1.87
C MET A 1 -81.48 -23.92 -1.52
N LYS A 2 -80.50 -23.57 -2.36
CA LYS A 2 -79.10 -24.01 -2.29
C LYS A 2 -78.31 -23.30 -1.19
N ASN A 3 -77.10 -23.85 -0.99
CA ASN A 3 -75.87 -23.28 -0.41
C ASN A 3 -75.65 -23.53 1.09
N HIS A 4 -74.47 -23.88 1.58
CA HIS A 4 -73.24 -24.48 1.01
C HIS A 4 -72.34 -24.68 2.25
N LYS A 5 -72.06 -25.91 2.69
CA LYS A 5 -71.02 -26.15 3.71
C LYS A 5 -69.67 -26.22 3.00
N LYS A 6 -68.75 -25.29 3.30
CA LYS A 6 -67.38 -25.30 2.80
C LYS A 6 -66.55 -26.25 3.68
N THR A 7 -66.03 -27.30 3.08
CA THR A 7 -65.03 -28.21 3.67
C THR A 7 -63.65 -27.60 3.45
N ILE A 8 -62.91 -27.35 4.53
CA ILE A 8 -61.51 -26.92 4.48
C ILE A 8 -60.65 -28.19 4.41
N ILE A 9 -59.91 -28.36 3.30
CA ILE A 9 -58.91 -29.41 3.13
C ILE A 9 -57.57 -28.86 3.60
N LEU A 10 -57.00 -29.48 4.63
CA LEU A 10 -55.67 -29.19 5.15
C LEU A 10 -54.64 -29.93 4.29
N VAL A 11 -53.87 -29.20 3.48
CA VAL A 11 -52.75 -29.74 2.69
C VAL A 11 -51.50 -29.75 3.58
N VAL A 12 -51.06 -30.95 3.98
CA VAL A 12 -49.77 -31.15 4.66
C VAL A 12 -48.68 -31.23 3.59
N ILE A 13 -47.83 -30.21 3.52
CA ILE A 13 -46.64 -30.21 2.66
C ILE A 13 -45.48 -30.82 3.48
N LEU A 14 -45.12 -32.08 3.16
CA LEU A 14 -43.87 -32.68 3.62
C LEU A 14 -42.70 -32.05 2.84
N PHE A 15 -41.88 -31.23 3.51
CA PHE A 15 -40.58 -30.84 3.00
C PHE A 15 -39.60 -32.01 3.19
N LEU A 16 -39.36 -32.77 2.12
CA LEU A 16 -38.20 -33.66 2.02
C LEU A 16 -36.95 -32.81 1.84
N THR A 17 -36.21 -32.59 2.93
CA THR A 17 -34.85 -32.05 2.87
C THR A 17 -33.95 -33.09 2.20
N ALA A 18 -33.71 -32.92 0.91
CA ALA A 18 -32.66 -33.65 0.21
C ALA A 18 -31.31 -33.15 0.74
N CYS A 19 -30.68 -33.93 1.63
CA CYS A 19 -29.24 -33.85 1.85
C CYS A 19 -28.56 -34.15 0.51
N GLN A 20 -28.20 -33.10 -0.24
CA GLN A 20 -27.18 -33.21 -1.26
C GLN A 20 -25.87 -33.53 -0.55
N HIS A 21 -25.53 -34.81 -0.46
CA HIS A 21 -24.13 -35.19 -0.39
C HIS A 21 -23.45 -34.59 -1.62
N ARG A 22 -22.67 -33.51 -1.41
CA ARG A 22 -21.64 -33.11 -2.36
C ARG A 22 -20.74 -34.32 -2.55
N VAL A 23 -20.93 -35.03 -3.65
CA VAL A 23 -19.90 -35.92 -4.19
C VAL A 23 -18.71 -35.00 -4.46
N LEU A 24 -17.69 -35.09 -3.60
CA LEU A 24 -16.46 -34.32 -3.73
C LEU A 24 -15.78 -34.76 -5.02
N ASN A 25 -15.86 -33.89 -6.03
CA ASN A 25 -15.33 -34.15 -7.35
C ASN A 25 -13.79 -34.13 -7.27
N GLN A 26 -13.13 -35.16 -7.79
CA GLN A 26 -11.66 -35.22 -7.91
C GLN A 26 -11.10 -34.20 -8.92
N SER A 27 -11.96 -33.37 -9.53
CA SER A 27 -11.67 -32.42 -10.62
C SER A 27 -10.97 -31.12 -10.22
N ASP A 28 -10.73 -30.89 -8.93
CA ASP A 28 -10.27 -29.58 -8.42
C ASP A 28 -8.76 -29.55 -8.11
N ALA A 29 -7.98 -30.43 -8.72
CA ALA A 29 -6.53 -30.48 -8.56
C ALA A 29 -5.82 -30.15 -9.88
N SER A 30 -4.73 -29.40 -9.79
CA SER A 30 -3.87 -29.04 -10.93
C SER A 30 -2.48 -29.64 -10.75
N LEU A 31 -2.03 -30.45 -11.72
CA LEU A 31 -0.70 -31.06 -11.75
C LEU A 31 0.21 -30.26 -12.69
N TYR A 32 1.22 -29.62 -12.13
CA TYR A 32 2.25 -28.87 -12.85
C TYR A 32 3.45 -29.78 -13.13
N TYR A 33 3.95 -29.79 -14.36
CA TYR A 33 5.04 -30.67 -14.79
C TYR A 33 5.83 -30.09 -15.97
N ASN A 34 6.91 -30.77 -16.38
CA ASN A 34 7.74 -30.41 -17.54
C ASN A 34 8.35 -29.01 -17.43
N GLY A 35 8.95 -28.70 -16.29
CA GLY A 35 9.61 -27.43 -16.01
C GLY A 35 10.54 -27.53 -14.81
N ASN A 36 11.26 -26.44 -14.53
CA ASN A 36 12.13 -26.33 -13.36
C ASN A 36 11.26 -25.98 -12.14
N ILE A 37 10.80 -26.99 -11.39
CA ILE A 37 10.00 -26.76 -10.19
C ILE A 37 10.94 -26.69 -8.98
N ILE A 38 11.13 -25.46 -8.47
CA ILE A 38 11.97 -25.16 -7.32
C ILE A 38 11.07 -25.06 -6.10
N THR A 39 11.32 -25.90 -5.09
CA THR A 39 10.70 -25.77 -3.77
C THR A 39 11.72 -25.21 -2.79
N MET A 40 11.22 -24.47 -1.80
CA MET A 40 12.03 -23.99 -0.68
C MET A 40 11.73 -24.82 0.58
N GLN A 41 11.57 -26.14 0.42
CA GLN A 41 11.34 -27.05 1.53
C GLN A 41 12.65 -27.27 2.30
N GLY A 42 12.81 -26.55 3.42
CA GLY A 42 14.02 -26.58 4.25
C GLY A 42 15.00 -25.46 3.93
N GLU A 43 16.26 -25.62 4.36
CA GLU A 43 17.29 -24.57 4.30
C GLU A 43 17.90 -24.39 2.89
N VAL A 44 17.68 -25.33 1.97
CA VAL A 44 18.27 -25.31 0.63
C VAL A 44 17.22 -25.59 -0.45
N PRO A 45 17.26 -24.89 -1.61
CA PRO A 45 16.32 -25.13 -2.70
C PRO A 45 16.35 -26.59 -3.18
N GLN A 46 15.18 -27.20 -3.35
CA GLN A 46 15.04 -28.56 -3.89
C GLN A 46 14.30 -28.53 -5.22
N MET A 47 14.79 -29.29 -6.20
CA MET A 47 14.15 -29.46 -7.50
C MET A 47 13.24 -30.68 -7.48
N VAL A 48 12.02 -30.55 -8.02
CA VAL A 48 11.08 -31.68 -8.19
C VAL A 48 10.57 -31.75 -9.62
N GLU A 49 10.03 -32.90 -10.02
CA GLU A 49 9.50 -33.11 -11.37
C GLU A 49 8.04 -32.66 -11.50
N ALA A 50 7.29 -32.69 -10.41
CA ALA A 50 5.87 -32.32 -10.37
C ALA A 50 5.45 -31.68 -9.05
N LEU A 51 4.44 -30.81 -9.14
CA LEU A 51 3.70 -30.23 -8.02
C LEU A 51 2.20 -30.39 -8.29
N VAL A 52 1.44 -30.75 -7.27
CA VAL A 52 -0.03 -30.78 -7.35
C VAL A 52 -0.61 -29.75 -6.39
N GLU A 53 -1.36 -28.81 -6.93
CA GLU A 53 -2.19 -27.88 -6.17
C GLU A 53 -3.60 -28.46 -6.07
N LYS A 54 -4.24 -28.28 -4.93
CA LYS A 54 -5.65 -28.58 -4.71
C LYS A 54 -6.23 -27.60 -3.71
N GLN A 55 -7.26 -26.86 -4.12
CA GLN A 55 -8.00 -25.92 -3.27
C GLN A 55 -7.07 -24.91 -2.55
N GLY A 56 -6.16 -24.29 -3.30
CA GLY A 56 -5.19 -23.30 -2.82
C GLY A 56 -4.02 -23.88 -2.02
N ASN A 57 -3.95 -25.20 -1.85
CA ASN A 57 -2.93 -25.86 -1.05
C ASN A 57 -2.07 -26.80 -1.91
N ILE A 58 -0.79 -26.89 -1.57
CA ILE A 58 0.11 -27.88 -2.19
C ILE A 58 -0.24 -29.25 -1.60
N ALA A 59 -0.80 -30.14 -2.45
CA ALA A 59 -1.20 -31.49 -2.08
C ALA A 59 -0.11 -32.54 -2.33
N PHE A 60 0.85 -32.25 -3.22
CA PHE A 60 1.97 -33.14 -3.55
C PHE A 60 3.14 -32.37 -4.16
N VAL A 61 4.36 -32.79 -3.86
CA VAL A 61 5.61 -32.41 -4.52
C VAL A 61 6.51 -33.64 -4.65
N GLY A 62 7.14 -33.83 -5.81
CA GLY A 62 8.05 -34.97 -6.02
C GLY A 62 8.10 -35.46 -7.47
N ASP A 63 8.20 -36.78 -7.63
CA ASP A 63 8.30 -37.46 -8.93
C ASP A 63 7.00 -37.35 -9.76
N LEU A 64 7.14 -37.12 -11.07
CA LEU A 64 5.99 -36.96 -11.97
C LEU A 64 5.13 -38.22 -12.02
N LYS A 65 5.75 -39.41 -12.10
CA LYS A 65 5.02 -40.68 -12.15
C LYS A 65 4.19 -40.93 -10.90
N ALA A 66 4.69 -40.52 -9.74
CA ALA A 66 3.96 -40.64 -8.47
C ALA A 66 2.75 -39.69 -8.45
N ALA A 67 2.94 -38.45 -8.90
CA ALA A 67 1.86 -37.48 -9.05
C ALA A 67 0.78 -37.97 -10.01
N GLU A 68 1.15 -38.47 -11.21
CA GLU A 68 0.20 -38.98 -12.22
C GLU A 68 -0.60 -40.19 -11.73
N LYS A 69 0.02 -41.05 -10.91
CA LYS A 69 -0.67 -42.20 -10.30
C LYS A 69 -1.66 -41.76 -9.23
N GLN A 70 -1.26 -40.85 -8.34
CA GLN A 70 -2.07 -40.42 -7.20
C GLN A 70 -3.18 -39.43 -7.60
N PHE A 71 -2.92 -38.61 -8.62
CA PHE A 71 -3.79 -37.54 -9.10
C PHE A 71 -4.12 -37.71 -10.59
N SER A 72 -4.52 -38.92 -10.98
CA SER A 72 -4.78 -39.30 -12.38
C SER A 72 -5.88 -38.49 -13.08
N GLN A 73 -6.72 -37.80 -12.32
CA GLN A 73 -7.81 -36.93 -12.80
C GLN A 73 -7.49 -35.43 -12.66
N ALA A 74 -6.30 -35.05 -12.20
CA ALA A 74 -5.91 -33.65 -12.09
C ALA A 74 -5.79 -33.00 -13.47
N HIS A 75 -6.14 -31.72 -13.54
CA HIS A 75 -5.87 -30.90 -14.71
C HIS A 75 -4.35 -30.77 -14.90
N ARG A 76 -3.84 -31.16 -16.06
CA ARG A 76 -2.40 -31.14 -16.35
C ARG A 76 -1.98 -29.77 -16.88
N VAL A 77 -1.02 -29.14 -16.23
CA VAL A 77 -0.42 -27.86 -16.59
C VAL A 77 1.03 -28.08 -17.02
N ASP A 78 1.27 -28.00 -18.33
CA ASP A 78 2.61 -28.13 -18.91
C ASP A 78 3.37 -26.81 -18.76
N LEU A 79 4.48 -26.83 -18.02
CA LEU A 79 5.32 -25.64 -17.81
C LEU A 79 6.17 -25.29 -19.03
N GLN A 80 6.32 -26.21 -20.01
CA GLN A 80 7.07 -26.02 -21.25
C GLN A 80 8.53 -25.56 -20.99
N GLY A 81 9.17 -26.16 -20.01
CA GLY A 81 10.53 -25.83 -19.59
C GLY A 81 10.66 -24.57 -18.73
N ARG A 82 9.56 -23.84 -18.45
CA ARG A 82 9.58 -22.66 -17.56
C ARG A 82 9.78 -23.07 -16.10
N THR A 83 10.22 -22.11 -15.29
CA THR A 83 10.46 -22.29 -13.86
C THR A 83 9.21 -21.98 -13.05
N LEU A 84 8.89 -22.86 -12.09
CA LEU A 84 7.89 -22.63 -11.05
C LEU A 84 8.63 -22.53 -9.71
N LEU A 85 8.38 -21.46 -8.94
CA LEU A 85 8.98 -21.21 -7.63
C LEU A 85 7.93 -20.59 -6.69
N PRO A 86 8.15 -20.57 -5.36
CA PRO A 86 7.29 -19.83 -4.44
C PRO A 86 7.21 -18.35 -4.83
N GLY A 87 6.04 -17.75 -4.64
CA GLY A 87 5.87 -16.30 -4.77
C GLY A 87 6.72 -15.57 -3.72
N PHE A 88 7.13 -14.35 -4.06
CA PHE A 88 7.92 -13.52 -3.15
C PHE A 88 7.06 -12.98 -2.01
N ILE A 89 7.70 -12.84 -0.85
CA ILE A 89 7.13 -12.18 0.32
C ILE A 89 7.89 -10.85 0.45
N ASP A 90 7.16 -9.74 0.49
CA ASP A 90 7.70 -8.45 0.92
C ASP A 90 7.48 -8.32 2.44
N PRO A 91 8.52 -8.58 3.27
CA PRO A 91 8.36 -8.68 4.71
C PRO A 91 8.39 -7.31 5.41
N HIS A 92 8.55 -6.21 4.67
CA HIS A 92 8.57 -4.87 5.25
C HIS A 92 8.13 -3.85 4.19
N SER A 93 6.82 -3.75 4.00
CA SER A 93 6.22 -2.78 3.09
C SER A 93 5.34 -1.78 3.83
N HIS A 94 4.90 -0.78 3.07
CA HIS A 94 3.84 0.14 3.46
C HIS A 94 2.76 0.09 2.38
N PHE A 95 2.14 -1.08 2.23
CA PHE A 95 1.13 -1.36 1.20
C PHE A 95 0.07 -0.24 1.10
N GLY A 96 -0.44 0.26 2.23
CA GLY A 96 -1.42 1.35 2.26
C GLY A 96 -0.84 2.66 1.70
N MET A 97 0.40 3.00 2.02
CA MET A 97 1.08 4.17 1.46
C MET A 97 1.34 4.00 -0.04
N VAL A 98 1.79 2.82 -0.48
CA VAL A 98 1.94 2.51 -1.91
C VAL A 98 0.59 2.64 -2.62
N SER A 99 -0.50 2.24 -1.97
CA SER A 99 -1.84 2.41 -2.52
C SER A 99 -2.21 3.85 -2.80
N ASN A 100 -1.89 4.77 -1.90
CA ASN A 100 -2.10 6.20 -2.15
C ASN A 100 -1.32 6.70 -3.37
N THR A 101 -0.17 6.10 -3.70
CA THR A 101 0.60 6.51 -4.90
C THR A 101 -0.07 6.09 -6.21
N MET A 102 -0.99 5.12 -6.20
CA MET A 102 -1.70 4.67 -7.42
C MET A 102 -2.65 5.74 -7.97
N GLY A 103 -3.08 6.68 -7.13
CA GLY A 103 -3.87 7.85 -7.54
C GLY A 103 -3.06 9.08 -7.92
N GLN A 104 -1.73 8.94 -8.02
CA GLN A 104 -0.81 10.04 -8.23
C GLN A 104 0.03 9.83 -9.48
N VAL A 105 0.46 10.93 -10.08
CA VAL A 105 1.45 10.92 -11.16
C VAL A 105 2.77 10.39 -10.60
N ASN A 106 3.31 9.33 -11.20
CA ASN A 106 4.64 8.86 -10.86
C ASN A 106 5.69 9.85 -11.38
N LEU A 107 6.31 10.60 -10.46
CA LEU A 107 7.37 11.57 -10.76
C LEU A 107 8.76 11.10 -10.31
N ASN A 108 8.91 9.80 -9.99
CA ASN A 108 10.20 9.27 -9.56
C ASN A 108 11.24 9.31 -10.68
N SER A 109 12.49 9.53 -10.30
CA SER A 109 13.64 9.39 -11.17
C SER A 109 14.06 7.92 -11.36
N PRO A 110 14.90 7.61 -12.37
CA PRO A 110 15.43 6.26 -12.55
C PRO A 110 16.16 5.73 -11.29
N PRO A 111 16.08 4.42 -11.01
CA PRO A 111 15.42 3.37 -11.81
C PRO A 111 13.93 3.18 -11.51
N VAL A 112 13.34 3.96 -10.60
CA VAL A 112 11.95 3.78 -10.15
C VAL A 112 10.95 4.36 -11.16
N GLY A 113 11.26 5.53 -11.70
CA GLY A 113 10.51 6.15 -12.79
C GLY A 113 11.43 6.64 -13.90
N SER A 114 10.94 7.58 -14.69
CA SER A 114 11.66 8.11 -15.87
C SER A 114 11.91 9.62 -15.81
N VAL A 115 11.54 10.29 -14.72
CA VAL A 115 11.62 11.75 -14.62
C VAL A 115 13.06 12.19 -14.35
N THR A 116 13.61 13.03 -15.22
CA THR A 116 14.97 13.55 -15.11
C THR A 116 15.07 15.07 -15.26
N SER A 117 13.96 15.75 -15.54
CA SER A 117 13.92 17.20 -15.75
C SER A 117 12.57 17.77 -15.33
N ILE A 118 12.49 19.09 -15.16
CA ILE A 118 11.21 19.77 -14.93
C ILE A 118 10.27 19.58 -16.12
N GLU A 119 10.80 19.57 -17.36
CA GLU A 119 9.99 19.30 -18.56
C GLU A 119 9.35 17.90 -18.54
N ASP A 120 10.07 16.88 -18.03
CA ASP A 120 9.51 15.53 -17.84
C ASP A 120 8.34 15.56 -16.84
N ILE A 121 8.48 16.33 -15.74
CA ILE A 121 7.39 16.52 -14.76
C ILE A 121 6.17 17.15 -15.43
N LEU A 122 6.36 18.26 -16.15
CA LEU A 122 5.27 18.99 -16.82
C LEU A 122 4.58 18.12 -17.88
N SER A 123 5.36 17.32 -18.61
CA SER A 123 4.85 16.35 -19.58
C SER A 123 4.06 15.24 -18.90
N ALA A 124 4.56 14.67 -17.79
CA ALA A 124 3.90 13.60 -17.06
C ALA A 124 2.55 14.03 -16.47
N ILE A 125 2.47 15.21 -15.83
CA ILE A 125 1.21 15.70 -15.25
C ILE A 125 0.16 16.02 -16.33
N LYS A 126 0.60 16.53 -17.48
CA LYS A 126 -0.28 16.81 -18.62
C LYS A 126 -0.80 15.52 -19.25
N ALA A 127 0.07 14.52 -19.42
CA ALA A 127 -0.30 13.20 -19.92
C ALA A 127 -1.30 12.51 -18.98
N TYR A 128 -1.04 12.54 -17.67
CA TYR A 128 -1.92 11.97 -16.66
C TYR A 128 -3.32 12.58 -16.67
N LYS A 129 -3.44 13.92 -16.76
CA LYS A 129 -4.74 14.58 -16.93
C LYS A 129 -5.51 14.01 -18.13
N ALA A 130 -4.83 13.85 -19.27
CA ALA A 130 -5.45 13.39 -20.51
C ALA A 130 -5.84 11.90 -20.43
N GLU A 131 -4.95 11.04 -19.93
CA GLU A 131 -5.16 9.60 -19.80
C GLU A 131 -6.34 9.27 -18.87
N HIS A 132 -6.45 10.01 -17.76
CA HIS A 132 -7.49 9.80 -16.76
C HIS A 132 -8.74 10.65 -16.97
N ASN A 133 -8.80 11.44 -18.04
CA ASN A 133 -9.92 12.35 -18.34
C ASN A 133 -10.31 13.28 -17.18
N ILE A 134 -9.30 13.80 -16.46
CA ILE A 134 -9.51 14.63 -15.27
C ILE A 134 -10.11 15.98 -15.69
N ALA A 135 -11.28 16.31 -15.14
CA ALA A 135 -12.01 17.52 -15.51
C ALA A 135 -11.29 18.79 -15.02
N ASP A 136 -11.54 19.92 -15.68
CA ASP A 136 -11.07 21.21 -15.18
C ASP A 136 -11.61 21.43 -13.75
N GLY A 137 -10.73 21.84 -12.83
CA GLY A 137 -11.03 22.03 -11.42
C GLY A 137 -10.90 20.79 -10.54
N GLU A 138 -10.61 19.60 -11.08
CA GLU A 138 -10.29 18.43 -10.27
C GLU A 138 -8.80 18.39 -9.90
N TRP A 139 -8.48 17.84 -8.73
CA TRP A 139 -7.11 17.80 -8.22
C TRP A 139 -6.23 16.81 -8.98
N ILE A 140 -4.98 17.21 -9.21
CA ILE A 140 -3.92 16.36 -9.73
C ILE A 140 -2.79 16.34 -8.70
N PHE A 141 -2.42 15.13 -8.28
CA PHE A 141 -1.34 14.90 -7.33
C PHE A 141 -0.21 14.15 -8.01
N GLY A 142 1.03 14.51 -7.72
CA GLY A 142 2.22 13.78 -8.17
C GLY A 142 3.12 13.44 -7.00
N TRP A 143 3.85 12.33 -7.10
CA TRP A 143 4.75 11.85 -6.05
C TRP A 143 6.11 11.45 -6.60
N GLY A 144 7.17 11.81 -5.86
CA GLY A 144 8.46 11.11 -5.94
C GLY A 144 9.55 11.84 -6.71
N TYR A 145 9.32 13.07 -7.17
CA TYR A 145 10.40 13.85 -7.78
C TYR A 145 11.46 14.23 -6.72
N ASP A 146 12.70 14.39 -7.17
CA ASP A 146 13.83 14.87 -6.37
C ASP A 146 14.58 15.93 -7.16
N GLU A 147 14.62 17.19 -6.68
CA GLU A 147 15.27 18.29 -7.41
C GLU A 147 16.75 18.07 -7.65
N SER A 148 17.44 17.33 -6.77
CA SER A 148 18.86 17.00 -6.93
C SER A 148 19.10 15.98 -8.04
N GLN A 149 18.05 15.29 -8.48
CA GLN A 149 18.07 14.35 -9.60
C GLN A 149 17.51 14.95 -10.91
N LEU A 150 17.00 16.18 -10.86
CA LEU A 150 16.59 16.91 -12.07
C LEU A 150 17.78 17.60 -12.73
N GLN A 151 17.75 17.71 -14.06
CA GLN A 151 18.75 18.45 -14.85
C GLN A 151 18.91 19.89 -14.38
N GLU A 152 17.83 20.54 -13.94
CA GLU A 152 17.80 21.93 -13.52
C GLU A 152 18.34 22.16 -12.09
N GLN A 153 18.51 21.09 -11.29
CA GLN A 153 19.01 21.17 -9.90
C GLN A 153 18.23 22.17 -9.03
N ARG A 154 16.92 22.25 -9.26
CA ARG A 154 15.97 23.10 -8.52
C ARG A 154 14.56 22.51 -8.59
N HIS A 155 13.70 22.93 -7.68
CA HIS A 155 12.29 22.58 -7.75
C HIS A 155 11.60 23.26 -8.96
N PRO A 156 10.52 22.65 -9.50
CA PRO A 156 9.58 23.38 -10.35
C PRO A 156 8.90 24.49 -9.53
N ASN A 157 8.38 25.50 -10.22
CA ASN A 157 7.58 26.55 -9.59
C ASN A 157 6.15 26.60 -10.12
N LYS A 158 5.28 27.33 -9.42
CA LYS A 158 3.86 27.43 -9.78
C LYS A 158 3.64 27.92 -11.20
N ARG A 159 4.47 28.86 -11.70
CA ARG A 159 4.31 29.46 -13.03
C ARG A 159 4.61 28.44 -14.13
N GLU A 160 5.56 27.55 -13.92
CA GLU A 160 5.86 26.43 -14.85
C GLU A 160 4.69 25.44 -14.90
N ILE A 161 4.14 25.07 -13.74
CA ILE A 161 2.98 24.16 -13.69
C ILE A 161 1.74 24.82 -14.31
N ASP A 162 1.51 26.11 -14.07
CA ASP A 162 0.38 26.86 -14.63
C ASP A 162 0.41 26.92 -16.17
N GLN A 163 1.60 26.86 -16.79
CA GLN A 163 1.72 26.83 -18.26
C GLN A 163 1.07 25.59 -18.89
N VAL A 164 1.10 24.45 -18.20
CA VAL A 164 0.52 23.20 -18.71
C VAL A 164 -0.83 22.85 -18.09
N LEU A 165 -1.10 23.30 -16.86
CA LEU A 165 -2.28 22.94 -16.07
C LEU A 165 -2.86 24.12 -15.27
N SER A 166 -3.10 25.27 -15.90
CA SER A 166 -3.72 26.45 -15.25
C SER A 166 -5.15 26.26 -14.75
N LYS A 167 -5.86 25.20 -15.19
CA LYS A 167 -7.27 24.96 -14.85
C LYS A 167 -7.50 23.85 -13.84
N ASN A 168 -6.44 23.28 -13.27
CA ASN A 168 -6.53 22.26 -12.23
C ASN A 168 -5.64 22.68 -11.07
N PRO A 169 -6.06 22.46 -9.81
CA PRO A 169 -5.12 22.53 -8.71
C PRO A 169 -4.17 21.33 -8.79
N VAL A 170 -2.87 21.62 -8.73
CA VAL A 170 -1.80 20.63 -8.81
C VAL A 170 -0.95 20.72 -7.54
N TYR A 171 -0.67 19.58 -6.92
CA TYR A 171 0.30 19.48 -5.83
C TYR A 171 1.25 18.31 -6.10
N LEU A 172 2.55 18.61 -6.19
CA LEU A 172 3.60 17.65 -6.48
C LEU A 172 4.40 17.43 -5.19
N GLN A 173 4.29 16.26 -4.59
CA GLN A 173 5.01 15.91 -3.37
C GLN A 173 6.40 15.38 -3.71
N HIS A 174 7.40 15.93 -3.03
CA HIS A 174 8.80 15.55 -3.16
C HIS A 174 9.06 14.17 -2.54
N THR A 175 10.05 13.42 -3.07
CA THR A 175 10.39 12.06 -2.62
C THR A 175 10.71 11.95 -1.13
N SER A 176 11.24 13.02 -0.52
CA SER A 176 11.49 13.08 0.92
C SER A 176 10.22 13.00 1.76
N GLY A 177 9.07 13.36 1.20
CA GLY A 177 7.84 13.53 1.96
C GLY A 177 7.84 14.75 2.90
N HIS A 178 8.82 15.65 2.82
CA HIS A 178 8.95 16.85 3.68
C HIS A 178 8.61 18.17 2.97
N MET A 179 8.32 18.12 1.66
CA MET A 179 7.99 19.31 0.87
C MET A 179 7.18 18.94 -0.38
N GLY A 180 6.62 19.96 -1.02
CA GLY A 180 6.01 19.80 -2.34
C GLY A 180 5.75 21.14 -3.00
N VAL A 181 5.41 21.11 -4.29
CA VAL A 181 5.14 22.30 -5.10
C VAL A 181 3.67 22.34 -5.50
N ALA A 182 2.99 23.42 -5.12
CA ALA A 182 1.62 23.72 -5.50
C ALA A 182 1.57 24.76 -6.63
N ASN A 183 0.68 24.58 -7.60
CA ASN A 183 0.42 25.60 -8.62
C ASN A 183 -0.48 26.73 -8.09
N SER A 184 -0.77 27.75 -8.91
CA SER A 184 -1.53 28.91 -8.44
C SER A 184 -2.94 28.54 -7.96
N MET A 185 -3.64 27.64 -8.67
CA MET A 185 -4.99 27.21 -8.27
C MET A 185 -4.98 26.36 -6.98
N ALA A 186 -3.96 25.53 -6.77
CA ALA A 186 -3.81 24.79 -5.52
C ALA A 186 -3.55 25.72 -4.33
N LEU A 187 -2.66 26.72 -4.49
CA LEU A 187 -2.41 27.74 -3.47
C LEU A 187 -3.69 28.51 -3.12
N GLU A 188 -4.46 28.92 -4.14
CA GLU A 188 -5.75 29.61 -3.95
C GLU A 188 -6.74 28.75 -3.15
N ARG A 189 -6.90 27.46 -3.50
CA ARG A 189 -7.81 26.55 -2.79
C ARG A 189 -7.41 26.31 -1.34
N MET A 190 -6.11 26.32 -1.08
CA MET A 190 -5.57 26.20 0.28
C MET A 190 -5.48 27.56 0.99
N GLN A 191 -5.98 28.64 0.39
CA GLN A 191 -6.00 29.99 0.94
C GLN A 191 -4.59 30.51 1.30
N VAL A 192 -3.60 30.13 0.48
CA VAL A 192 -2.21 30.59 0.61
C VAL A 192 -2.00 31.80 -0.31
N THR A 193 -1.81 32.97 0.29
CA THR A 193 -1.66 34.26 -0.39
C THR A 193 -0.32 34.93 -0.06
N ALA A 194 -0.11 36.16 -0.54
CA ALA A 194 1.06 36.97 -0.20
C ALA A 194 1.07 37.41 1.27
N GLU A 195 -0.10 37.41 1.93
CA GLU A 195 -0.28 37.79 3.33
C GLU A 195 -0.16 36.59 4.28
N THR A 196 -0.22 35.35 3.77
CA THR A 196 -0.06 34.15 4.59
C THR A 196 1.37 34.11 5.14
N PRO A 197 1.58 34.18 6.48
CA PRO A 197 2.91 34.04 7.05
C PRO A 197 3.40 32.60 6.93
N ASN A 198 4.71 32.39 7.09
CA ASN A 198 5.25 31.06 7.30
C ASN A 198 4.70 30.49 8.62
N PRO A 199 4.20 29.25 8.66
CA PRO A 199 3.80 28.61 9.90
C PRO A 199 5.01 28.28 10.76
N GLU A 200 4.80 28.08 12.06
CA GLU A 200 5.85 27.59 12.96
C GLU A 200 6.38 26.24 12.43
N GLY A 201 7.71 26.13 12.32
CA GLY A 201 8.36 24.93 11.82
C GLY A 201 8.17 24.67 10.32
N GLY A 202 7.73 25.65 9.53
CA GLY A 202 7.52 25.48 8.09
C GLY A 202 7.84 26.72 7.26
N ASN A 203 7.91 26.55 5.94
CA ASN A 203 8.26 27.61 5.01
C ASN A 203 7.41 27.56 3.74
N ILE A 204 6.98 28.74 3.28
CA ILE A 204 6.35 28.96 1.99
C ILE A 204 7.32 29.79 1.14
N ASP A 205 7.91 29.18 0.13
CA ASP A 205 8.86 29.84 -0.76
C ASP A 205 8.20 31.01 -1.51
N ARG A 206 8.93 32.10 -1.69
CA ARG A 206 8.43 33.34 -2.30
C ARG A 206 9.23 33.71 -3.54
N ILE A 207 8.56 34.31 -4.51
CA ILE A 207 9.23 34.85 -5.69
C ILE A 207 10.15 35.98 -5.24
N SER A 208 11.41 35.90 -5.65
CA SER A 208 12.46 36.86 -5.28
C SER A 208 12.00 38.32 -5.48
N GLY A 209 12.15 39.12 -4.43
CA GLY A 209 11.73 40.53 -4.40
C GLY A 209 10.25 40.77 -4.14
N THR A 210 9.47 39.73 -3.81
CA THR A 210 8.02 39.83 -3.54
C THR A 210 7.60 38.95 -2.36
N ASN A 211 6.36 39.14 -1.89
CA ASN A 211 5.70 38.20 -0.95
C ASN A 211 4.82 37.16 -1.68
N GLU A 212 4.80 37.14 -3.01
CA GLU A 212 3.99 36.19 -3.78
C GLU A 212 4.54 34.76 -3.57
N PRO A 213 3.72 33.79 -3.12
CA PRO A 213 4.18 32.40 -2.99
C PRO A 213 4.61 31.84 -4.35
N ASN A 214 5.74 31.15 -4.39
CA ASN A 214 6.32 30.59 -5.62
C ASN A 214 5.85 29.14 -5.90
N GLY A 215 5.19 28.51 -4.93
CA GLY A 215 4.60 27.18 -5.03
C GLY A 215 5.21 26.15 -4.09
N LEU A 216 6.52 26.23 -3.79
CA LEU A 216 7.18 25.33 -2.86
C LEU A 216 6.71 25.59 -1.41
N VAL A 217 6.21 24.55 -0.77
CA VAL A 217 5.82 24.51 0.65
C VAL A 217 6.59 23.39 1.36
N GLN A 218 7.11 23.68 2.55
CA GLN A 218 8.03 22.79 3.27
C GLN A 218 7.57 22.59 4.73
N GLU A 219 7.80 21.39 5.25
CA GLU A 219 7.50 20.97 6.62
C GLU A 219 6.05 21.26 7.02
N THR A 220 5.79 21.96 8.12
CA THR A 220 4.42 22.21 8.60
C THR A 220 3.55 22.99 7.58
N ALA A 221 4.17 23.72 6.64
CA ALA A 221 3.46 24.43 5.58
C ALA A 221 2.86 23.50 4.51
N MET A 222 3.40 22.29 4.34
CA MET A 222 2.86 21.33 3.37
C MET A 222 1.72 20.47 3.94
N TYR A 223 1.55 20.40 5.26
CA TYR A 223 0.57 19.51 5.90
C TYR A 223 -0.88 19.73 5.44
N PRO A 224 -1.37 20.97 5.23
CA PRO A 224 -2.71 21.19 4.67
C PRO A 224 -2.87 20.57 3.27
N PHE A 225 -1.84 20.62 2.43
CA PHE A 225 -1.87 20.04 1.08
C PHE A 225 -1.89 18.52 1.14
N VAL A 226 -1.04 17.92 1.98
CA VAL A 226 -1.00 16.46 2.20
C VAL A 226 -2.32 15.96 2.78
N GLY A 227 -2.90 16.67 3.76
CA GLY A 227 -4.20 16.33 4.33
C GLY A 227 -5.33 16.33 3.29
N ASN A 228 -5.40 17.38 2.47
CA ASN A 228 -6.36 17.47 1.37
C ASN A 228 -6.13 16.34 0.33
N MET A 229 -4.88 16.04 -0.02
CA MET A 229 -4.54 14.95 -0.91
C MET A 229 -5.04 13.60 -0.38
N LEU A 230 -4.71 13.26 0.87
CA LEU A 230 -5.15 12.00 1.49
C LEU A 230 -6.68 11.90 1.55
N GLN A 231 -7.36 13.01 1.88
CA GLN A 231 -8.83 13.05 1.89
C GLN A 231 -9.44 12.76 0.50
N ILE A 232 -8.89 13.34 -0.57
CA ILE A 232 -9.38 13.12 -1.92
C ILE A 232 -9.06 11.71 -2.41
N LEU A 233 -7.86 11.20 -2.12
CA LEU A 233 -7.49 9.84 -2.52
C LEU A 233 -8.30 8.78 -1.79
N ALA A 234 -8.71 9.04 -0.54
CA ALA A 234 -9.56 8.12 0.23
C ALA A 234 -10.91 7.82 -0.44
N SER A 235 -11.47 8.72 -1.25
CA SER A 235 -12.73 8.44 -1.97
C SER A 235 -12.60 7.36 -3.05
N HIS A 236 -11.37 7.02 -3.46
CA HIS A 236 -11.05 6.02 -4.47
C HIS A 236 -10.23 4.85 -3.89
N GLN A 237 -10.18 4.71 -2.56
CA GLN A 237 -9.33 3.74 -1.85
C GLN A 237 -9.50 2.30 -2.36
N ALA A 238 -10.72 1.85 -2.67
CA ALA A 238 -10.96 0.51 -3.20
C ALA A 238 -10.34 0.27 -4.59
N GLN A 239 -10.38 1.28 -5.47
CA GLN A 239 -9.76 1.21 -6.79
C GLN A 239 -8.23 1.13 -6.65
N TYR A 240 -7.65 2.01 -5.83
CA TYR A 240 -6.21 2.03 -5.61
C TYR A 240 -5.71 0.77 -4.92
N PHE A 241 -6.48 0.23 -3.98
CA PHE A 241 -6.20 -1.06 -3.37
C PHE A 241 -6.10 -2.16 -4.43
N GLU A 242 -7.05 -2.25 -5.36
CA GLU A 242 -7.00 -3.22 -6.46
C GLU A 242 -5.75 -3.06 -7.33
N GLN A 243 -5.46 -1.83 -7.77
CA GLN A 243 -4.27 -1.53 -8.59
C GLN A 243 -2.96 -1.84 -7.87
N THR A 244 -2.92 -1.63 -6.55
CA THR A 244 -1.74 -1.95 -5.72
C THR A 244 -1.49 -3.45 -5.70
N GLN A 245 -2.53 -4.25 -5.51
CA GLN A 245 -2.37 -5.71 -5.53
C GLN A 245 -1.84 -6.20 -6.89
N ASP A 246 -2.35 -5.64 -8.00
CA ASP A 246 -1.84 -5.97 -9.34
C ASP A 246 -0.38 -5.52 -9.51
N TYR A 247 0.00 -4.39 -8.93
CA TYR A 247 1.39 -3.91 -8.92
C TYR A 247 2.33 -4.84 -8.16
N TYR A 248 1.93 -5.38 -7.02
CA TYR A 248 2.73 -6.37 -6.28
C TYR A 248 2.77 -7.72 -7.02
N ALA A 249 1.62 -8.22 -7.45
CA ALA A 249 1.48 -9.51 -8.11
C ALA A 249 2.26 -9.59 -9.44
N LYS A 250 2.25 -8.54 -10.27
CA LYS A 250 3.02 -8.50 -11.53
C LYS A 250 4.53 -8.58 -11.31
N ASN A 251 5.02 -8.20 -10.13
CA ASN A 251 6.42 -8.32 -9.71
C ASN A 251 6.71 -9.63 -8.96
N GLY A 252 5.74 -10.56 -8.94
CA GLY A 252 5.88 -11.87 -8.30
C GLY A 252 5.68 -11.86 -6.78
N VAL A 253 5.26 -10.73 -6.19
CA VAL A 253 4.97 -10.65 -4.75
C VAL A 253 3.55 -11.16 -4.50
N THR A 254 3.45 -12.24 -3.72
CA THR A 254 2.17 -12.88 -3.36
C THR A 254 1.78 -12.62 -1.91
N THR A 255 2.68 -12.07 -1.11
CA THR A 255 2.41 -11.65 0.27
C THR A 255 3.17 -10.36 0.55
N ALA A 256 2.49 -9.37 1.13
CA ALA A 256 3.11 -8.11 1.54
C ALA A 256 2.78 -7.77 2.99
N GLN A 257 3.65 -7.00 3.64
CA GLN A 257 3.32 -6.35 4.91
C GLN A 257 2.80 -4.93 4.72
N ASP A 258 1.98 -4.46 5.64
CA ASP A 258 1.71 -3.04 5.84
C ASP A 258 2.18 -2.64 7.24
N GLY A 259 3.20 -1.78 7.30
CA GLY A 259 3.75 -1.30 8.55
C GLY A 259 3.13 0.02 9.01
N MET A 260 2.90 0.15 10.31
CA MET A 260 2.28 1.33 10.93
C MET A 260 0.83 1.53 10.44
N THR A 261 0.09 0.42 10.27
CA THR A 261 -1.31 0.45 9.84
C THR A 261 -2.19 1.07 10.91
N ASP A 262 -2.91 2.14 10.58
CA ASP A 262 -3.90 2.74 11.48
C ASP A 262 -5.22 1.94 11.51
N ARG A 263 -6.09 2.21 12.49
CA ARG A 263 -7.35 1.49 12.66
C ARG A 263 -8.32 1.61 11.47
N ASN A 264 -8.32 2.73 10.75
CA ASN A 264 -9.18 2.90 9.57
C ASN A 264 -8.70 2.01 8.42
N ALA A 265 -7.39 1.94 8.20
CA ALA A 265 -6.77 1.05 7.22
C ALA A 265 -6.97 -0.43 7.59
N LEU A 266 -6.82 -0.80 8.88
CA LEU A 266 -7.13 -2.15 9.36
C LEU A 266 -8.59 -2.55 9.04
N ALA A 267 -9.55 -1.68 9.38
CA ALA A 267 -10.96 -1.92 9.10
C ALA A 267 -11.24 -2.01 7.59
N PHE A 268 -10.62 -1.15 6.79
CA PHE A 268 -10.71 -1.20 5.34
C PHE A 268 -10.16 -2.52 4.78
N PHE A 269 -8.94 -2.93 5.14
CA PHE A 269 -8.35 -4.18 4.65
C PHE A 269 -9.16 -5.41 5.06
N GLN A 270 -9.64 -5.47 6.30
CA GLN A 270 -10.54 -6.53 6.75
C GLN A 270 -11.83 -6.55 5.94
N SER A 271 -12.44 -5.39 5.67
CA SER A 271 -13.66 -5.32 4.85
C SER A 271 -13.45 -5.84 3.43
N GLN A 272 -12.28 -5.59 2.83
CA GLN A 272 -11.94 -6.11 1.49
C GLN A 272 -11.70 -7.62 1.53
N ALA A 273 -11.07 -8.13 2.60
CA ALA A 273 -10.88 -9.56 2.80
C ALA A 273 -12.22 -10.30 2.98
N ASP A 274 -13.15 -9.74 3.76
CA ASP A 274 -14.47 -10.33 4.03
C ASP A 274 -15.31 -10.54 2.76
N VAL A 275 -15.14 -9.66 1.77
CA VAL A 275 -15.79 -9.77 0.45
C VAL A 275 -14.93 -10.47 -0.61
N GLY A 276 -13.80 -11.07 -0.22
CA GLY A 276 -12.94 -11.87 -1.10
C GLY A 276 -12.20 -11.06 -2.17
N LYS A 277 -11.81 -9.82 -1.86
CA LYS A 277 -11.13 -8.91 -2.81
C LYS A 277 -9.60 -8.95 -2.75
N LEU A 278 -9.02 -9.77 -1.87
CA LEU A 278 -7.58 -9.97 -1.82
C LEU A 278 -7.10 -10.90 -2.96
N LYS A 279 -6.19 -10.39 -3.79
CA LYS A 279 -5.43 -11.09 -4.83
C LYS A 279 -4.07 -11.58 -4.30
N ILE A 280 -3.52 -10.90 -3.29
CA ILE A 280 -2.31 -11.28 -2.55
C ILE A 280 -2.62 -11.33 -1.06
N ASP A 281 -1.82 -12.05 -0.28
CA ASP A 281 -1.95 -12.00 1.18
C ASP A 281 -1.40 -10.68 1.72
N LEU A 282 -2.10 -10.09 2.69
CA LEU A 282 -1.71 -8.85 3.34
C LEU A 282 -1.56 -9.04 4.85
N VAL A 283 -0.40 -8.67 5.37
CA VAL A 283 -0.05 -8.83 6.78
C VAL A 283 0.18 -7.46 7.42
N ALA A 284 -0.74 -6.99 8.25
CA ALA A 284 -0.64 -5.69 8.90
C ALA A 284 0.15 -5.77 10.22
N LEU A 285 0.99 -4.75 10.44
CA LEU A 285 1.58 -4.42 11.73
C LEU A 285 1.00 -3.07 12.19
N ALA A 286 0.00 -3.14 13.07
CA ALA A 286 -0.74 -1.98 13.54
C ALA A 286 0.16 -0.94 14.23
N GLY A 287 -0.12 0.35 14.08
CA GLY A 287 0.70 1.40 14.68
C GLY A 287 0.76 1.30 16.22
N PHE A 288 1.94 1.55 16.80
CA PHE A 288 2.13 1.51 18.25
C PHE A 288 1.32 2.58 19.00
N SER A 289 0.92 3.67 18.32
CA SER A 289 0.06 4.72 18.88
C SER A 289 -1.32 4.20 19.29
N ASP A 290 -1.79 3.16 18.61
CA ASP A 290 -3.13 2.58 18.81
C ASP A 290 -3.05 1.26 19.57
N LEU A 291 -1.90 0.92 20.19
CA LEU A 291 -1.66 -0.40 20.78
C LEU A 291 -2.73 -0.75 21.84
N ASP A 292 -2.96 0.13 22.81
CA ASP A 292 -3.94 -0.13 23.87
C ASP A 292 -5.35 -0.28 23.31
N ASP A 293 -5.75 0.57 22.37
CA ASP A 293 -7.05 0.49 21.72
C ASP A 293 -7.23 -0.82 20.96
N ASN A 294 -6.19 -1.24 20.21
CA ASN A 294 -6.20 -2.47 19.44
C ASN A 294 -6.23 -3.72 20.33
N LEU A 295 -5.58 -3.68 21.50
CA LEU A 295 -5.62 -4.78 22.47
C LEU A 295 -6.97 -4.90 23.18
N ASN A 296 -7.70 -3.79 23.30
CA ASN A 296 -9.04 -3.77 23.91
C ASN A 296 -10.17 -3.99 22.88
N ASP A 297 -9.83 -4.12 21.59
CA ASP A 297 -10.79 -4.37 20.51
C ASP A 297 -11.07 -5.87 20.37
N ASN A 298 -12.23 -6.31 20.86
CA ASN A 298 -12.62 -7.73 20.83
C ASN A 298 -12.87 -8.27 19.40
N ASP A 299 -13.08 -7.39 18.42
CA ASP A 299 -13.30 -7.78 17.03
C ASP A 299 -11.96 -7.93 16.28
N LEU A 300 -10.88 -7.35 16.80
CA LEU A 300 -9.54 -7.44 16.21
C LEU A 300 -8.85 -8.75 16.57
N ARG A 301 -8.62 -9.61 15.58
CA ARG A 301 -7.97 -10.91 15.77
C ARG A 301 -6.52 -10.90 15.32
N PHE A 302 -5.61 -11.02 16.28
CA PHE A 302 -4.18 -11.13 15.99
C PHE A 302 -3.79 -12.54 15.53
N LYS A 303 -2.69 -12.60 14.76
CA LYS A 303 -1.95 -13.83 14.36
C LYS A 303 -2.79 -14.84 13.56
N THR A 304 -3.99 -14.46 13.11
CA THR A 304 -4.93 -15.33 12.40
C THR A 304 -5.25 -14.77 11.03
N TYR A 305 -5.14 -15.59 9.98
CA TYR A 305 -5.58 -15.21 8.65
C TYR A 305 -7.10 -15.28 8.52
N GLN A 306 -7.67 -14.28 7.87
CA GLN A 306 -9.06 -14.22 7.42
C GLN A 306 -9.06 -13.80 5.95
N ASN A 307 -9.36 -14.75 5.06
CA ASN A 307 -9.44 -14.54 3.61
C ASN A 307 -8.23 -13.78 3.00
N GLY A 308 -7.02 -14.13 3.42
CA GLY A 308 -5.77 -13.53 2.95
C GLY A 308 -5.27 -12.32 3.76
N PHE A 309 -6.08 -11.76 4.67
CA PHE A 309 -5.65 -10.69 5.57
C PHE A 309 -5.26 -11.23 6.94
N LYS A 310 -4.23 -10.66 7.56
CA LYS A 310 -3.84 -10.98 8.94
C LYS A 310 -3.29 -9.75 9.65
N VAL A 311 -3.78 -9.47 10.85
CA VAL A 311 -3.12 -8.54 11.77
C VAL A 311 -2.09 -9.33 12.57
N GLN A 312 -0.80 -9.06 12.34
CA GLN A 312 0.29 -9.87 12.92
C GLN A 312 0.75 -9.37 14.29
N GLY A 313 0.70 -8.06 14.52
CA GLY A 313 1.20 -7.43 15.73
C GLY A 313 1.24 -5.92 15.58
N THR A 314 2.15 -5.27 16.30
CA THR A 314 2.35 -3.81 16.25
C THR A 314 3.70 -3.43 15.65
N LYS A 315 3.75 -2.31 14.91
CA LYS A 315 4.96 -1.64 14.45
C LYS A 315 5.33 -0.58 15.46
N ILE A 316 6.47 -0.75 16.14
CA ILE A 316 7.06 0.26 17.03
C ILE A 316 8.20 0.96 16.28
N ILE A 317 8.28 2.28 16.41
CA ILE A 317 9.32 3.12 15.82
C ILE A 317 10.15 3.70 16.95
N ALA A 318 11.40 3.24 17.11
CA ALA A 318 12.27 3.66 18.20
C ALA A 318 13.00 4.98 17.91
N ASP A 319 13.34 5.22 16.65
CA ASP A 319 14.16 6.34 16.16
C ASP A 319 13.82 6.66 14.69
N GLY A 320 14.63 7.54 14.07
CA GLY A 320 14.47 7.96 12.68
C GLY A 320 15.34 7.20 11.68
N SER A 321 15.87 7.91 10.68
CA SER A 321 16.63 7.31 9.58
C SER A 321 18.10 7.79 9.57
N PRO A 322 19.04 6.97 9.07
CA PRO A 322 20.41 7.42 8.85
C PRO A 322 20.53 8.58 7.85
N GLN A 323 19.68 8.60 6.81
CA GLN A 323 19.69 9.61 5.74
C GLN A 323 19.34 11.00 6.29
N GLY A 324 18.31 11.08 7.14
CA GLY A 324 17.92 12.32 7.83
C GLY A 324 18.78 12.66 9.04
N LYS A 325 19.80 11.84 9.35
CA LYS A 325 20.61 11.90 10.58
C LYS A 325 19.80 11.86 11.88
N THR A 326 18.68 11.14 11.85
CA THR A 326 17.76 10.99 12.99
C THR A 326 17.76 9.59 13.61
N ALA A 327 18.42 8.60 13.01
CA ALA A 327 18.64 7.29 13.62
C ALA A 327 19.54 7.38 14.86
N TYR A 328 19.18 6.68 15.93
CA TYR A 328 19.78 6.84 17.26
C TYR A 328 20.95 5.86 17.48
N PHE A 329 22.17 6.38 17.48
CA PHE A 329 23.41 5.63 17.63
C PHE A 329 24.03 5.78 19.03
N THR A 330 24.89 4.83 19.39
CA THR A 330 25.65 4.90 20.65
C THR A 330 26.82 5.90 20.58
N GLN A 331 27.27 6.22 19.37
CA GLN A 331 28.33 7.19 19.06
C GLN A 331 27.81 8.29 18.14
N PRO A 332 28.42 9.49 18.14
CA PRO A 332 28.02 10.56 17.25
C PRO A 332 28.17 10.21 15.76
N TYR A 333 27.33 10.82 14.92
CA TYR A 333 27.52 10.87 13.48
C TYR A 333 28.87 11.52 13.14
N LEU A 334 29.52 11.04 12.08
CA LEU A 334 30.80 11.57 11.60
C LEU A 334 30.68 12.93 10.86
N THR A 335 29.44 13.41 10.68
CA THR A 335 29.14 14.62 9.91
C THR A 335 28.01 15.39 10.60
N ASP A 336 28.07 16.71 10.55
CA ASP A 336 27.12 17.59 11.23
C ASP A 336 25.69 17.44 10.70
N GLY A 337 24.69 17.46 11.59
CA GLY A 337 23.28 17.34 11.24
C GLY A 337 22.54 18.66 11.40
N ALA A 338 21.41 18.81 10.70
CA ALA A 338 20.55 19.98 10.89
C ALA A 338 20.08 20.04 12.36
N GLY A 339 20.31 21.18 13.03
CA GLY A 339 19.89 21.40 14.42
C GLY A 339 20.79 20.77 15.48
N CYS A 340 21.97 20.26 15.12
CA CYS A 340 22.94 19.75 16.08
C CYS A 340 24.37 19.97 15.57
N ASP A 341 25.12 20.83 16.27
CA ASP A 341 26.44 21.26 15.83
C ASP A 341 27.57 20.36 16.35
N HIS A 342 27.37 19.55 17.42
CA HIS A 342 28.38 18.64 18.01
C HIS A 342 27.73 17.40 18.68
N ASP A 343 28.42 16.25 18.65
CA ASP A 343 28.03 14.99 19.31
C ASP A 343 26.63 14.43 18.95
N CYS A 344 26.16 14.70 17.74
CA CYS A 344 24.84 14.28 17.29
C CYS A 344 24.74 12.76 17.25
N LYS A 345 23.94 12.17 18.13
CA LYS A 345 23.69 10.72 18.15
C LYS A 345 22.38 10.32 17.46
N GLY A 346 21.71 11.26 16.81
CA GLY A 346 20.35 11.09 16.29
C GLY A 346 19.28 11.40 17.33
N LEU A 347 18.02 11.13 16.99
CA LEU A 347 16.85 11.53 17.75
C LEU A 347 16.02 10.28 18.09
N PRO A 348 15.98 9.85 19.36
CA PRO A 348 15.08 8.78 19.75
C PRO A 348 13.63 9.28 19.65
N SER A 349 12.79 8.53 18.95
CA SER A 349 11.35 8.80 18.83
C SER A 349 10.61 8.49 20.13
N LEU A 350 11.16 7.59 20.94
CA LEU A 350 10.61 7.14 22.23
C LEU A 350 11.70 7.13 23.29
N SER A 351 11.32 7.38 24.55
CA SER A 351 12.22 7.10 25.68
C SER A 351 12.43 5.59 25.83
N GLN A 352 13.56 5.17 26.41
CA GLN A 352 13.82 3.75 26.68
C GLN A 352 12.73 3.11 27.55
N GLY A 353 12.18 3.86 28.52
CA GLY A 353 11.07 3.40 29.36
C GLY A 353 9.83 3.12 28.52
N ALA A 354 9.42 4.07 27.69
CA ALA A 354 8.26 3.92 26.80
C ALA A 354 8.44 2.75 25.81
N LEU A 355 9.65 2.58 25.25
CA LEU A 355 9.96 1.46 24.36
C LEU A 355 9.83 0.11 25.08
N ASN A 356 10.35 0.02 26.32
CA ASN A 356 10.22 -1.19 27.13
C ASN A 356 8.75 -1.50 27.44
N ASP A 357 7.97 -0.48 27.82
CA ASP A 357 6.56 -0.63 28.16
C ASP A 357 5.76 -1.13 26.95
N LEU A 358 5.94 -0.50 25.77
CA LEU A 358 5.32 -0.96 24.52
C LEU A 358 5.70 -2.40 24.18
N PHE A 359 6.97 -2.77 24.34
CA PHE A 359 7.43 -4.13 24.07
C PHE A 359 6.79 -5.15 25.00
N VAL A 360 6.77 -4.88 26.31
CA VAL A 360 6.14 -5.77 27.30
C VAL A 360 4.65 -5.92 27.04
N THR A 361 3.95 -4.81 26.79
CA THR A 361 2.51 -4.81 26.49
C THR A 361 2.20 -5.61 25.22
N ALA A 362 2.95 -5.40 24.14
CA ALA A 362 2.74 -6.11 22.88
C ALA A 362 3.08 -7.61 22.96
N TYR A 363 4.07 -8.00 23.78
CA TYR A 363 4.52 -9.39 23.89
C TYR A 363 3.67 -10.24 24.86
N ALA A 364 2.95 -9.60 25.79
CA ALA A 364 2.11 -10.30 26.76
C ALA A 364 0.87 -11.00 26.13
N GLN A 365 0.59 -10.74 24.85
CA GLN A 365 -0.57 -11.21 24.06
C GLN A 365 -0.09 -12.06 22.86
#